data_AF-A0A2G8IXV9-F1
#
_entry.id   AF-A0A2G8IXV9-F1
#
_cell.length_a   1.000
_cell.length_b   1.000
_cell.length_c   1.000
_cell.angle_alpha   90.00
_cell.angle_beta   90.00
_cell.angle_gamma   90.00
#
_symmetry.space_group_name_H-M   'P 1'
#
loop_
_entity.id
_entity.type
_entity.pdbx_description
1 polymer ?
#
loop_
_entity_poly.entity_id
_entity_poly.type
_entity_poly.pdbx_seq_one_letter_code
_entity_poly.pdbx_strand_id
1 'polypeptide(L)' 'MNKEEIKKWMEENLVGTDEAREITGQSRSAFNQALETKRIIPFFTTGEGTGKRNLYLKRDLEEYYKNKKKIK' A
#
# COMPACT_ATOMS: atom_id res chain seq x y z
N MET A 1 -22.21 -2.90 8.98
CA MET A 1 -20.82 -3.14 9.37
C MET A 1 -20.67 -2.80 10.84
N ASN A 2 -20.55 -3.82 11.67
CA ASN A 2 -20.19 -3.68 13.08
C ASN A 2 -18.66 -3.54 13.22
N LYS A 3 -18.18 -3.31 14.45
CA LYS A 3 -16.76 -3.11 14.73
C LYS A 3 -15.89 -4.30 14.32
N GLU A 4 -16.39 -5.52 14.47
CA GLU A 4 -15.67 -6.75 14.13
C GLU A 4 -15.55 -6.93 12.62
N GLU A 5 -16.62 -6.63 11.88
CA GLU A 5 -16.63 -6.65 10.42
C GLU A 5 -15.66 -5.62 9.84
N ILE A 6 -15.59 -4.42 10.43
CA ILE A 6 -14.62 -3.39 10.02
C ILE A 6 -13.19 -3.86 10.31
N LYS A 7 -12.94 -4.37 11.52
CA LYS A 7 -11.60 -4.86 11.90
C LYS A 7 -11.14 -5.95 10.95
N LYS A 8 -11.99 -6.95 10.70
CA LYS A 8 -11.71 -8.05 9.78
C LYS A 8 -11.43 -7.54 8.36
N TRP A 9 -12.28 -6.63 7.87
CA TRP A 9 -12.07 -6.02 6.56
C TRP A 9 -10.72 -5.29 6.47
N MET A 10 -10.34 -4.54 7.50
CA MET A 10 -9.04 -3.87 7.55
C MET A 10 -7.87 -4.87 7.54
N GLU A 11 -7.94 -5.94 8.35
CA GLU A 11 -6.91 -6.98 8.40
C GLU A 11 -6.75 -7.72 7.07
N GLU A 12 -7.84 -7.91 6.32
CA GLU A 12 -7.82 -8.60 5.03
C GLU A 12 -7.37 -7.71 3.85
N ASN A 13 -7.63 -6.40 3.92
CA ASN A 13 -7.50 -5.49 2.78
C ASN A 13 -6.39 -4.45 2.93
N LEU A 14 -5.95 -4.13 4.15
CA LEU A 14 -4.94 -3.12 4.40
C LEU A 14 -3.60 -3.73 4.77
N VAL A 15 -2.57 -3.24 4.12
CA VAL A 15 -1.19 -3.69 4.33
C VAL A 15 -0.28 -2.51 4.66
N GLY A 16 0.78 -2.76 5.43
CA GLY A 16 1.81 -1.77 5.75
C GLY A 16 2.79 -1.53 4.60
N THR A 17 3.69 -0.56 4.75
CA THR A 17 4.68 -0.20 3.71
C THR A 17 5.59 -1.36 3.30
N ASP A 18 6.04 -2.20 4.24
CA ASP A 18 6.96 -3.29 3.91
C ASP A 18 6.26 -4.39 3.09
N GLU A 19 5.08 -4.83 3.51
CA GLU A 19 4.25 -5.77 2.74
C GLU A 19 3.83 -5.18 1.39
N ALA A 20 3.51 -3.88 1.33
CA ALA A 20 3.20 -3.21 0.07
C ALA A 20 4.37 -3.26 -0.94
N ARG A 21 5.61 -3.18 -0.45
CA ARG A 21 6.82 -3.31 -1.29
C ARG A 21 7.02 -4.73 -1.78
N GLU A 22 6.72 -5.72 -0.96
CA GLU A 22 6.78 -7.13 -1.34
C GLU A 22 5.76 -7.46 -2.44
N ILE A 23 4.49 -7.05 -2.25
CA ILE A 23 3.41 -7.24 -3.24
C ILE A 23 3.77 -6.61 -4.59
N THR A 24 4.34 -5.40 -4.55
CA THR A 24 4.71 -4.66 -5.77
C THR A 24 6.07 -5.07 -6.35
N GLY A 25 6.82 -5.93 -5.66
CA GLY A 25 8.17 -6.35 -6.05
C GLY A 25 9.13 -5.18 -6.18
N GLN A 26 9.04 -4.17 -5.30
CA GLN A 26 9.81 -2.94 -5.38
C GLN A 26 10.88 -2.84 -4.29
N SER A 27 12.06 -2.34 -4.68
CA SER A 27 13.01 -1.80 -3.72
C SER A 27 12.43 -0.57 -3.02
N ARG A 28 13.03 -0.17 -1.88
CA ARG A 28 12.60 1.01 -1.12
C ARG A 28 12.60 2.28 -1.97
N SER A 29 13.67 2.50 -2.73
CA SER A 29 13.80 3.68 -3.59
C SER A 29 12.75 3.70 -4.70
N ALA A 30 12.50 2.57 -5.36
CA ALA A 30 11.49 2.48 -6.41
C ALA A 30 10.07 2.68 -5.86
N PHE A 31 9.79 2.18 -4.65
CA PHE A 31 8.50 2.40 -4.00
C PHE A 31 8.31 3.86 -3.59
N ASN A 32 9.33 4.50 -3.01
CA ASN A 32 9.29 5.92 -2.68
C ASN A 32 9.06 6.79 -3.93
N GLN A 33 9.71 6.48 -5.04
CA GLN A 33 9.44 7.17 -6.31
C GLN A 33 8.00 6.97 -6.77
N ALA A 34 7.42 5.77 -6.60
CA ALA A 34 6.02 5.51 -6.93
C ALA A 34 5.06 6.33 -6.05
N LEU A 35 5.39 6.56 -4.77
CA LEU A 35 4.65 7.45 -3.87
C LEU A 35 4.77 8.92 -4.32
N GLU A 36 5.99 9.40 -4.58
CA GLU A 36 6.26 10.77 -5.02
C GLU A 36 5.56 11.11 -6.35
N THR A 37 5.55 10.15 -7.28
CA THR A 37 4.87 10.26 -8.57
C THR A 37 3.37 9.93 -8.51
N LYS A 38 2.83 9.70 -7.30
CA LYS A 38 1.41 9.39 -7.04
C LYS A 38 0.88 8.17 -7.80
N ARG A 39 1.76 7.23 -8.19
CA ARG A 39 1.38 5.95 -8.79
C ARG A 39 0.91 4.94 -7.74
N ILE A 40 1.38 5.09 -6.51
CA ILE A 40 0.86 4.40 -5.33
C ILE A 40 0.44 5.50 -4.35
N ILE A 41 -0.76 5.36 -3.79
CA ILE A 41 -1.32 6.33 -2.84
C ILE A 41 -1.70 5.57 -1.56
N PRO A 42 -1.27 6.01 -0.37
CA PRO A 42 -1.76 5.46 0.88
C PRO A 42 -3.28 5.60 0.98
N PHE A 43 -3.95 4.52 1.35
CA PHE A 43 -5.39 4.55 1.66
C PHE A 43 -5.64 5.27 2.98
N PHE A 44 -4.80 5.02 3.97
CA PHE A 44 -4.87 5.66 5.27
C PHE A 44 -3.47 5.99 5.78
N THR A 45 -3.33 7.14 6.42
CA THR A 45 -2.08 7.59 7.01
C THR A 45 -2.35 8.03 8.44
N THR A 46 -1.53 7.57 9.38
CA THR A 46 -1.60 7.94 10.79
C THR A 46 -0.25 8.35 11.32
N GLY A 47 -0.25 9.20 12.34
CA GLY A 47 0.97 9.77 12.93
C GLY A 47 1.64 10.83 12.06
N GLU A 48 2.69 11.44 12.60
CA GLU A 48 3.46 12.50 11.98
C GLU A 48 4.96 12.27 12.16
N GLY A 49 5.77 12.94 11.33
CA GLY A 49 7.24 12.83 11.39
C GLY A 49 7.74 11.38 11.31
N THR A 50 8.58 10.99 12.28
CA THR A 50 9.15 9.64 12.38
C THR A 50 8.13 8.57 12.78
N GLY A 51 6.98 8.95 13.33
CA GLY A 51 5.88 8.05 13.71
C GLY A 51 4.86 7.81 12.61
N LYS A 52 5.06 8.39 11.42
CA LYS A 52 4.13 8.27 10.29
C LYS A 52 4.04 6.82 9.80
N ARG A 53 2.83 6.29 9.77
CA ARG A 53 2.51 4.96 9.20
C ARG A 53 1.45 5.08 8.12
N ASN A 54 1.74 4.47 6.99
CA ASN A 54 0.85 4.38 5.85
C ASN A 54 0.28 2.97 5.75
N LEU A 55 -1.02 2.87 5.49
CA LEU A 55 -1.72 1.66 5.11
C LEU A 55 -2.19 1.79 3.66
N TYR A 56 -2.10 0.69 2.93
CA TYR A 56 -2.40 0.61 1.51
C TYR A 56 -3.44 -0.46 1.25
N LEU A 57 -4.31 -0.23 0.26
CA LEU A 57 -5.22 -1.27 -0.20
C LEU A 57 -4.43 -2.33 -0.97
N LYS A 58 -4.52 -3.58 -0.52
CA LYS A 58 -3.88 -4.73 -1.16
C LYS A 58 -4.23 -4.85 -2.64
N ARG A 59 -5.52 -4.67 -2.97
CA ARG A 59 -6.04 -4.72 -4.33
C ARG A 59 -5.33 -3.72 -5.26
N ASP A 60 -5.16 -2.48 -4.83
CA ASP A 60 -4.56 -1.42 -5.65
C ASP A 60 -3.08 -1.71 -5.94
N LEU A 61 -2.38 -2.29 -4.96
CA LEU A 61 -0.99 -2.71 -5.11
C LEU A 61 -0.83 -3.88 -6.09
N GLU A 62 -1.72 -4.87 -6.01
CA GLU A 62 -1.76 -5.99 -6.96
C GLU A 62 -2.07 -5.51 -8.39
N GLU A 63 -2.99 -4.57 -8.53
CA GLU A 63 -3.31 -3.96 -9.83
C GLU A 63 -2.12 -3.17 -10.38
N TYR A 64 -1.48 -2.36 -9.55
CA TYR A 64 -0.26 -1.65 -9.91
C TYR A 64 0.84 -2.62 -10.39
N TYR A 65 1.06 -3.72 -9.68
CA TYR A 65 2.05 -4.73 -10.05
C TYR A 65 1.74 -5.36 -11.42
N LYS A 66 0.47 -5.72 -11.66
CA LYS A 66 0.01 -6.26 -12.94
C LYS A 66 0.24 -5.27 -14.08
N ASN A 67 -0.10 -4.00 -13.89
CA ASN A 67 0.09 -2.98 -14.91
C ASN A 67 1.56 -2.69 -15.20
N LYS A 68 2.42 -2.70 -14.17
CA LYS A 68 3.87 -2.58 -14.33
C LYS A 68 4.48 -3.72 -15.14
N LYS A 69 3.98 -4.96 -14.98
CA LYS A 69 4.44 -6.12 -15.76
C LYS A 69 4.08 -6.04 -17.25
N LYS A 70 2.97 -5.38 -17.61
CA LYS A 70 2.56 -5.22 -19.00
C LYS A 70 3.45 -4.24 -19.79
N ILE A 71 4.21 -3.41 -19.08
CA ILE A 71 5.10 -2.39 -19.68
C ILE A 71 6.54 -2.93 -19.84
N LYS A 72 6.84 -4.13 -19.31
CA LYS A 72 8.10 -4.84 -19.50
C LYS A 72 8.03 -5.79 -20.68
#